data_AF-A0A6P0DU46-F1
#
_entry.id   AF-A0A6P0DU46-F1
#
_cell.length_a   1.000
_cell.length_b   1.000
_cell.length_c   1.000
_cell.angle_alpha   90.00
_cell.angle_beta   90.00
_cell.angle_gamma   90.00
#
_symmetry.space_group_name_H-M   'P 1'
#
loop_
_entity.id
_entity.type
_entity.pdbx_description
1 polymer ?
#
loop_
_entity_poly.entity_id
_entity_poly.type
_entity_poly.pdbx_seq_one_letter_code
_entity_poly.pdbx_strand_id
1 'polypeptide(L)'
;HPLPDAEALIARLQALGVNDDTQVVAYDRQGSMYAARLWWLLRWVGHADVAVLDGGLQAWEAAYFPVDQVIPEEPQLNATPGNITRKPSLVQLVTADIVQKYLGHADKPVVDARAPDRYRGENETLDPVGGHIPGARNRFFRDNLQADGTFKPAEQL
;
A
#
# COMPACT_ATOMS: atom_id res chain seq x y z
N HIS A 1 -7.69 -3.73 -7.99
CA HIS A 1 -7.94 -3.30 -6.60
C HIS A 1 -8.40 -1.84 -6.56
N PRO A 2 -9.71 -1.56 -6.81
CA PRO A 2 -10.24 -0.21 -6.76
C PRO A 2 -10.08 0.40 -5.36
N LEU A 3 -10.27 1.71 -5.24
CA LEU A 3 -10.36 2.36 -3.94
C LEU A 3 -11.62 1.86 -3.22
N PRO A 4 -11.55 1.67 -1.88
CA PRO A 4 -12.76 1.45 -1.10
C PRO A 4 -13.61 2.73 -1.07
N ASP A 5 -14.85 2.61 -0.61
CA ASP A 5 -15.59 3.78 -0.16
C ASP A 5 -14.85 4.43 1.02
N ALA A 6 -14.69 5.76 0.96
CA ALA A 6 -13.90 6.48 1.96
C ALA A 6 -14.56 6.44 3.34
N GLU A 7 -15.89 6.55 3.41
CA GLU A 7 -16.62 6.54 4.68
C GLU A 7 -16.62 5.13 5.29
N ALA A 8 -16.71 4.08 4.46
CA ALA A 8 -16.55 2.71 4.92
C ALA A 8 -15.14 2.43 5.49
N LEU A 9 -14.09 3.00 4.87
CA LEU A 9 -12.73 2.91 5.40
C LEU A 9 -12.61 3.63 6.75
N ILE A 10 -13.14 4.85 6.88
CA ILE A 10 -13.15 5.61 8.14
C ILE A 10 -13.92 4.85 9.22
N ALA A 11 -15.12 4.36 8.93
CA ALA A 11 -15.92 3.59 9.88
C ALA A 11 -15.18 2.33 10.35
N ARG A 12 -14.44 1.66 9.47
CA ARG A 12 -13.61 0.50 9.84
C ARG A 12 -12.47 0.88 10.77
N LEU A 13 -11.80 2.01 10.53
CA LEU A 13 -10.72 2.51 11.38
C LEU A 13 -11.25 2.95 12.76
N GLN A 14 -12.42 3.59 12.81
CA GLN A 14 -13.10 3.92 14.06
C GLN A 14 -13.45 2.66 14.85
N ALA A 15 -13.98 1.61 14.21
CA ALA A 15 -14.26 0.33 14.88
C ALA A 15 -12.98 -0.34 15.45
N LEU A 16 -11.83 -0.07 14.81
CA LEU A 16 -10.50 -0.48 15.28
C LEU A 16 -9.91 0.48 16.34
N GLY A 17 -10.64 1.50 16.80
CA GLY A 17 -10.22 2.45 17.84
C GLY A 17 -9.24 3.52 17.39
N VAL A 18 -9.06 3.72 16.08
CA VAL A 18 -8.14 4.74 15.56
C VAL A 18 -8.71 6.14 15.77
N ASN A 19 -7.92 6.99 16.42
CA ASN A 19 -8.20 8.41 16.62
C ASN A 19 -7.44 9.27 15.62
N ASP A 20 -7.81 10.55 15.54
CA ASP A 20 -7.18 11.52 14.66
C ASP A 20 -5.68 11.73 14.90
N ASP A 21 -5.19 11.41 16.11
CA ASP A 21 -3.80 11.53 16.59
C ASP A 21 -3.10 10.17 16.78
N THR A 22 -3.74 9.07 16.36
CA THR A 22 -3.18 7.72 16.50
C THR A 22 -2.08 7.50 15.46
N GLN A 23 -0.87 7.12 15.91
CA GLN A 23 0.15 6.59 15.01
C GLN A 23 -0.23 5.17 14.55
N VAL A 24 -0.56 5.03 13.27
CA VAL A 24 -0.80 3.71 12.65
C VAL A 24 0.52 3.17 12.10
N VAL A 25 0.89 1.94 12.47
CA VAL A 25 2.05 1.23 11.89
C VAL A 25 1.54 0.03 11.11
N ALA A 26 1.64 0.09 9.79
CA ALA A 26 1.22 -0.98 8.89
C ALA A 26 2.38 -1.96 8.65
N TYR A 27 2.09 -3.26 8.68
CA TYR A 27 3.03 -4.30 8.30
C TYR A 27 2.30 -5.44 7.56
N ASP A 28 3.05 -6.24 6.82
CA ASP A 28 2.53 -7.45 6.19
C ASP A 28 3.61 -8.54 6.14
N ARG A 29 3.30 -9.65 5.47
CA ARG A 29 4.21 -10.78 5.23
C ARG A 29 4.64 -10.90 3.77
N GLN A 30 4.42 -9.88 2.94
CA GLN A 30 4.55 -9.94 1.48
C GLN A 30 5.32 -8.75 0.90
N GLY A 31 6.46 -8.41 1.51
CA GLY A 31 7.35 -7.36 1.01
C GLY A 31 6.69 -5.98 1.02
N SER A 32 5.90 -5.71 2.05
CA SER A 32 5.29 -4.41 2.34
C SER A 32 4.27 -3.92 1.31
N MET A 33 3.87 -4.72 0.33
CA MET A 33 2.94 -4.27 -0.72
C MET A 33 1.55 -3.93 -0.19
N TYR A 34 1.06 -4.66 0.82
CA TYR A 34 -0.25 -4.42 1.43
C TYR A 34 -0.14 -3.35 2.50
N ALA A 35 0.95 -3.34 3.26
CA ALA A 35 1.26 -2.31 4.24
C ALA A 35 1.39 -0.93 3.57
N ALA A 36 2.13 -0.84 2.47
CA ALA A 36 2.26 0.39 1.67
C ALA A 36 0.92 0.84 1.08
N ARG A 37 0.06 -0.11 0.67
CA ARG A 37 -1.31 0.22 0.23
C ARG A 37 -2.13 0.84 1.37
N LEU A 38 -2.08 0.28 2.58
CA LEU A 38 -2.77 0.83 3.74
C LEU A 38 -2.21 2.22 4.11
N TRP A 39 -0.88 2.37 4.10
CA TRP A 39 -0.22 3.67 4.28
C TRP A 39 -0.72 4.72 3.29
N TRP A 40 -0.81 4.37 2.01
CA TRP A 40 -1.33 5.28 0.98
C TRP A 40 -2.82 5.61 1.21
N LEU A 41 -3.64 4.62 1.56
CA LEU A 41 -5.07 4.80 1.81
C LEU A 41 -5.35 5.73 3.00
N LEU A 42 -4.59 5.60 4.09
CA LEU A 42 -4.69 6.49 5.26
C LEU A 42 -4.36 7.94 4.88
N ARG A 43 -3.29 8.14 4.11
CA ARG A 43 -2.94 9.46 3.58
C ARG A 43 -3.97 10.00 2.59
N TRP A 44 -4.61 9.12 1.81
CA TRP A 44 -5.70 9.49 0.88
C TRP A 44 -6.94 10.01 1.60
N VAL A 45 -7.26 9.47 2.79
CA VAL A 45 -8.33 10.02 3.65
C VAL A 45 -7.84 11.11 4.60
N GLY A 46 -6.59 11.56 4.44
CA GLY A 46 -6.02 12.72 5.12
C GLY A 46 -5.39 12.45 6.50
N HIS A 47 -5.17 11.19 6.85
CA HIS A 47 -4.48 10.79 8.08
C HIS A 47 -2.96 10.72 7.86
N ALA A 48 -2.22 11.59 8.55
CA ALA A 48 -0.78 11.78 8.33
C ALA A 48 0.10 10.82 9.13
N ASP A 49 -0.33 10.45 10.34
CA ASP A 49 0.43 9.69 11.33
C ASP A 49 0.41 8.20 11.01
N VAL A 50 1.04 7.85 9.90
CA VAL A 50 1.10 6.48 9.40
C VAL A 50 2.49 6.13 8.90
N ALA A 51 2.98 4.96 9.33
CA ALA A 51 4.27 4.41 8.98
C ALA A 51 4.12 2.96 8.48
N VAL A 52 5.13 2.49 7.73
CA VAL A 52 5.27 1.08 7.37
C VAL A 52 6.42 0.50 8.18
N LEU A 53 6.22 -0.68 8.78
CA LEU A 53 7.30 -1.41 9.42
C LEU A 53 8.25 -1.96 8.35
N ASP A 54 9.47 -1.45 8.34
CA ASP A 54 10.48 -1.86 7.37
C ASP A 54 10.83 -3.35 7.52
N GLY A 55 10.82 -4.09 6.42
CA GLY A 55 10.97 -5.55 6.40
C GLY A 55 9.78 -6.36 6.92
N GLY A 56 8.70 -5.71 7.37
CA GLY A 56 7.46 -6.36 7.78
C GLY A 56 7.62 -7.33 8.96
N LEU A 57 6.75 -8.34 9.03
CA LEU A 57 6.79 -9.32 10.12
C LEU A 57 8.09 -10.15 10.11
N GLN A 58 8.64 -10.43 8.92
CA GLN A 58 9.86 -11.21 8.80
C GLN A 58 11.06 -10.54 9.50
N ALA A 59 11.21 -9.22 9.33
CA ALA A 59 12.27 -8.48 10.04
C ALA A 59 12.02 -8.43 11.56
N TRP A 60 10.76 -8.31 11.98
CA TRP A 60 10.39 -8.37 13.41
C TRP A 60 10.78 -9.70 14.07
N GLU A 61 10.45 -10.81 13.42
CA GLU A 61 10.80 -12.16 13.88
C GLU A 61 12.32 -12.40 13.83
N ALA A 62 13.01 -11.94 12.78
CA ALA A 62 14.46 -12.05 12.65
C ALA A 62 15.22 -11.26 13.73
N ALA A 63 14.61 -10.19 14.26
CA ALA A 63 15.12 -9.42 15.39
C ALA A 63 14.75 -10.02 16.76
N TYR A 64 14.15 -11.22 16.80
CA TYR A 64 13.72 -11.92 18.01
C TYR A 64 12.71 -11.15 18.87
N PHE A 65 11.92 -10.27 18.27
CA PHE A 65 10.84 -9.61 18.98
C PHE A 65 9.65 -10.58 19.21
N PRO A 66 8.90 -10.41 20.31
CA PRO A 66 7.80 -11.30 20.64
C PRO A 66 6.68 -11.22 19.61
N VAL A 67 6.05 -12.37 19.35
CA VAL A 67 4.87 -12.50 18.49
C VAL A 67 3.82 -13.27 19.27
N ASP A 68 2.60 -12.74 19.30
CA ASP A 68 1.44 -13.49 19.80
C ASP A 68 0.95 -14.43 18.70
N GLN A 69 0.71 -15.69 19.05
CA GLN A 69 0.17 -16.71 18.15
C GLN A 69 -1.33 -16.91 18.31
N VAL A 70 -1.96 -16.22 19.27
CA VAL A 70 -3.40 -16.25 19.45
C VAL A 70 -4.06 -15.52 18.28
N ILE A 71 -4.82 -16.27 17.49
CA ILE A 71 -5.69 -15.73 16.46
C ILE A 71 -7.09 -15.66 17.08
N PRO A 72 -7.63 -14.45 17.35
CA PRO A 72 -9.00 -14.32 17.84
C PRO A 72 -10.01 -14.89 16.83
N GLU A 73 -11.06 -15.55 17.30
CA GLU A 73 -12.16 -16.04 16.45
C GLU A 73 -12.92 -14.91 15.75
N GLU A 74 -12.97 -13.73 16.40
CA GLU A 74 -13.52 -12.51 15.83
C GLU A 74 -12.49 -11.37 15.89
N PRO A 75 -12.50 -10.42 14.93
CA PRO A 75 -11.65 -9.24 15.00
C PRO A 75 -11.87 -8.53 16.33
N GLN A 76 -10.81 -8.34 17.10
CA GLN A 76 -10.87 -7.53 18.33
C GLN A 76 -11.14 -6.08 17.96
N LEU A 77 -12.41 -5.69 17.99
CA LEU A 77 -12.85 -4.32 17.87
C LEU A 77 -12.74 -3.64 19.23
N ASN A 78 -12.45 -2.35 19.21
CA ASN A 78 -12.38 -1.57 20.44
C ASN A 78 -13.79 -1.33 20.99
N ALA A 79 -13.96 -1.52 22.30
CA ALA A 79 -15.25 -1.32 22.98
C ALA A 79 -15.78 0.12 22.82
N THR A 80 -14.87 1.08 22.68
CA THR A 80 -15.18 2.46 22.30
C THR A 80 -14.59 2.71 20.92
N PRO A 81 -15.41 3.07 19.92
CA PRO A 81 -14.91 3.45 18.61
C PRO A 81 -13.96 4.66 18.72
N GLY A 82 -12.94 4.66 17.88
CA GLY A 82 -12.05 5.81 17.72
C GLY A 82 -12.77 6.97 17.04
N ASN A 83 -12.12 8.13 17.03
CA ASN A 83 -12.69 9.38 16.55
C ASN A 83 -12.08 9.88 15.23
N ILE A 84 -11.32 9.05 14.50
CA ILE A 84 -10.71 9.46 13.24
C ILE A 84 -11.75 10.07 12.28
N THR A 85 -11.38 11.19 11.67
CA THR A 85 -12.21 11.91 10.70
C THR A 85 -11.55 11.95 9.34
N ARG A 86 -12.37 12.06 8.29
CA ARG A 86 -11.87 12.31 6.94
C ARG A 86 -11.37 13.74 6.81
N LYS A 87 -10.14 13.90 6.33
CA LYS A 87 -9.46 15.19 6.10
C LYS A 87 -9.11 15.34 4.61
N PRO A 88 -8.68 16.55 4.17
CA PRO A 88 -8.15 16.71 2.82
C PRO A 88 -7.04 15.69 2.52
N SER A 89 -7.08 15.09 1.34
CA SER A 89 -6.11 14.07 0.93
C SER A 89 -4.69 14.62 0.94
N LEU A 90 -3.75 13.84 1.49
CA LEU A 90 -2.32 14.15 1.51
C LEU A 90 -1.57 13.55 0.31
N VAL A 91 -2.30 12.87 -0.58
CA VAL A 91 -1.79 12.26 -1.81
C VAL A 91 -2.68 12.62 -2.99
N GLN A 92 -2.10 12.62 -4.18
CA GLN A 92 -2.85 12.84 -5.41
C GLN A 92 -3.35 11.52 -5.97
N LEU A 93 -4.67 11.42 -6.20
CA LEU A 93 -5.25 10.33 -6.97
C LEU A 93 -5.12 10.65 -8.46
N VAL A 94 -4.58 9.70 -9.23
CA VAL A 94 -4.49 9.78 -10.68
C VAL A 94 -5.52 8.83 -11.28
N THR A 95 -6.50 9.38 -12.02
CA THR A 95 -7.56 8.59 -12.68
C THR A 95 -7.09 8.07 -14.05
N ALA A 96 -7.83 7.12 -14.61
CA ALA A 96 -7.55 6.59 -15.94
C ALA A 96 -7.56 7.69 -17.01
N ASP A 97 -8.50 8.65 -16.94
CA ASP A 97 -8.56 9.79 -17.87
C ASP A 97 -7.31 10.67 -17.79
N ILE A 98 -6.79 10.88 -16.57
CA ILE A 98 -5.55 11.64 -16.37
C ILE A 98 -4.37 10.86 -16.98
N VAL A 99 -4.28 9.56 -16.73
CA VAL A 99 -3.23 8.72 -17.33
C VAL A 99 -3.31 8.81 -18.86
N GLN A 100 -4.49 8.62 -19.43
CA GLN A 100 -4.72 8.67 -20.87
C GLN A 100 -4.30 10.00 -21.48
N LYS A 101 -4.62 11.13 -20.81
CA LYS A 101 -4.23 12.48 -21.23
C LYS A 101 -2.72 12.67 -21.30
N TYR A 102 -1.95 11.99 -20.45
CA TYR A 102 -0.50 12.14 -20.35
C TYR A 102 0.29 10.97 -20.96
N LEU A 103 -0.37 10.07 -21.71
CA LEU A 103 0.35 8.99 -22.40
C LEU A 103 1.39 9.56 -23.38
N GLY A 104 2.61 9.03 -23.30
CA GLY A 104 3.73 9.47 -24.14
C GLY A 104 4.43 10.77 -23.69
N HIS A 105 3.96 11.43 -22.63
CA HIS A 105 4.63 12.60 -22.07
C HIS A 105 5.87 12.17 -21.26
N ALA A 106 7.06 12.58 -21.73
CA ALA A 106 8.33 12.18 -21.13
C ALA A 106 8.54 12.71 -19.70
N ASP A 107 7.90 13.82 -19.33
CA ASP A 107 7.95 14.44 -18.01
C ASP A 107 7.00 13.79 -16.98
N LYS A 108 6.10 12.89 -17.42
CA LYS A 108 5.13 12.20 -16.57
C LYS A 108 5.11 10.70 -16.86
N PRO A 109 6.21 9.98 -16.61
CA PRO A 109 6.28 8.56 -16.89
C PRO A 109 5.28 7.79 -16.02
N VAL A 110 4.55 6.87 -16.64
CA VAL A 110 3.77 5.86 -15.91
C VAL A 110 4.73 4.76 -15.46
N VAL A 111 4.80 4.51 -14.16
CA VAL A 111 5.62 3.43 -13.60
C VAL A 111 4.72 2.24 -13.27
N ASP A 112 5.00 1.11 -13.90
CA ASP A 112 4.31 -0.15 -13.66
C ASP A 112 5.10 -1.00 -12.66
N ALA A 113 4.51 -1.19 -11.47
CA ALA A 113 5.12 -1.91 -10.36
C ALA A 113 4.93 -3.44 -10.41
N ARG A 114 4.27 -3.97 -11.44
CA ARG A 114 4.02 -5.42 -11.59
C ARG A 114 5.30 -6.19 -11.93
N ALA A 115 5.23 -7.51 -11.77
CA ALA A 115 6.30 -8.41 -12.18
C ALA A 115 6.61 -8.27 -13.70
N PRO A 116 7.87 -8.43 -14.13
CA PRO A 116 8.25 -8.19 -15.51
C PRO A 116 7.54 -9.07 -16.55
N ASP A 117 7.20 -10.30 -16.20
CA ASP A 117 6.44 -11.23 -17.04
C ASP A 117 5.02 -10.69 -17.28
N ARG A 118 4.30 -10.30 -16.22
CA ARG A 118 2.98 -9.66 -16.33
C ARG A 118 3.03 -8.36 -17.15
N TYR A 119 4.06 -7.55 -16.96
CA TYR A 119 4.27 -6.34 -17.76
C TYR A 119 4.40 -6.65 -19.25
N ARG A 120 5.09 -7.74 -19.61
CA ARG A 120 5.21 -8.21 -21.00
C ARG A 120 3.96 -8.93 -21.52
N GLY A 121 2.94 -9.13 -20.67
CA GLY A 121 1.73 -9.88 -21.00
C GLY A 121 1.94 -11.39 -21.02
N GLU A 122 3.03 -11.86 -20.42
CA GLU A 122 3.30 -13.27 -20.19
C GLU A 122 2.53 -13.72 -18.93
N ASN A 123 2.04 -14.96 -18.94
CA ASN A 123 1.36 -15.57 -17.78
C ASN A 123 0.15 -14.77 -17.24
N GLU A 124 -0.52 -13.99 -18.09
CA GLU A 124 -1.66 -13.19 -17.65
C GLU A 124 -2.87 -14.10 -17.38
N THR A 125 -3.29 -14.13 -16.11
CA THR A 125 -4.40 -14.96 -15.62
C THR A 125 -5.52 -14.14 -15.00
N LEU A 126 -5.28 -12.84 -14.79
CA LEU A 126 -6.18 -11.92 -14.10
C LEU A 126 -6.86 -10.94 -15.07
N ASP A 127 -6.08 -10.36 -15.98
CA ASP A 127 -6.55 -9.30 -16.86
C ASP A 127 -7.02 -9.86 -18.23
N PRO A 128 -8.11 -9.33 -18.83
CA PRO A 128 -8.60 -9.80 -20.14
C PRO A 128 -7.60 -9.63 -21.28
N VAL A 129 -6.69 -8.65 -21.16
CA VAL A 129 -5.66 -8.34 -22.14
C VAL A 129 -4.33 -8.24 -21.40
N GLY A 130 -3.41 -9.15 -21.73
CA GLY A 130 -2.05 -9.10 -21.23
C GLY A 130 -1.25 -7.94 -21.80
N GLY A 131 -0.25 -7.48 -21.05
CA GLY A 131 0.66 -6.41 -21.44
C GLY A 131 0.63 -5.25 -20.46
N HIS A 132 0.95 -4.07 -20.96
CA HIS A 132 1.07 -2.84 -20.15
C HIS A 132 0.51 -1.63 -20.90
N ILE A 133 0.34 -0.55 -20.14
CA ILE A 133 -0.06 0.75 -20.67
C ILE A 133 1.04 1.24 -21.63
N PRO A 134 0.72 1.64 -22.88
CA PRO A 134 1.73 2.08 -23.84
C PRO A 134 2.63 3.20 -23.29
N GLY A 135 3.95 3.00 -23.38
CA GLY A 135 4.94 3.96 -22.90
C GLY A 135 5.19 3.94 -21.39
N ALA A 136 4.51 3.07 -20.62
CA ALA A 136 4.87 2.83 -19.23
C ALA A 136 6.28 2.25 -19.12
N ARG A 137 6.90 2.43 -17.95
CA ARG A 137 8.20 1.84 -17.60
C ARG A 137 7.99 0.84 -16.48
N ASN A 138 8.56 -0.35 -16.59
CA ASN A 138 8.47 -1.35 -15.54
C ASN A 138 9.53 -1.13 -14.46
N ARG A 139 9.10 -1.08 -13.20
CA ARG A 139 9.96 -1.12 -12.02
C ARG A 139 9.30 -2.03 -11.00
N PHE A 140 9.66 -3.31 -11.01
CA PHE A 140 9.00 -4.28 -10.15
C PHE A 140 9.18 -3.90 -8.68
N PHE A 141 8.08 -3.88 -7.91
CA PHE A 141 8.12 -3.35 -6.55
C PHE A 141 9.13 -4.07 -5.64
N ARG A 142 9.37 -5.36 -5.85
CA ARG A 142 10.34 -6.14 -5.07
C ARG A 142 11.78 -5.69 -5.31
N ASP A 143 12.07 -5.06 -6.44
CA ASP A 143 13.40 -4.55 -6.71
C ASP A 143 13.73 -3.30 -5.87
N ASN A 144 12.76 -2.73 -5.15
CA ASN A 144 12.96 -1.70 -4.15
C ASN A 144 13.41 -2.25 -2.80
N LEU A 145 13.41 -3.59 -2.64
CA LEU A 145 13.74 -4.27 -1.39
C LEU A 145 15.15 -4.87 -1.45
N GLN A 146 15.77 -4.97 -0.29
CA GLN A 146 16.97 -5.75 -0.04
C GLN A 146 16.61 -7.25 0.10
N ALA A 147 17.63 -8.11 0.14
CA ALA A 147 17.44 -9.55 0.25
C ALA A 147 16.77 -9.99 1.56
N ASP A 148 16.89 -9.19 2.62
CA ASP A 148 16.23 -9.39 3.91
C ASP A 148 14.79 -8.83 3.96
N GLY A 149 14.31 -8.24 2.85
CA GLY A 149 12.97 -7.68 2.73
C GLY A 149 12.83 -6.22 3.17
N THR A 150 13.89 -5.61 3.71
CA THR A 150 13.88 -4.17 4.05
C THR A 150 13.95 -3.29 2.81
N PHE A 151 13.52 -2.03 2.90
CA PHE A 151 13.63 -1.08 1.80
C PHE A 151 15.08 -0.71 1.53
N LYS A 152 15.43 -0.53 0.26
CA LYS A 152 16.70 0.08 -0.12
C LYS A 152 16.75 1.55 0.31
N PRO A 153 17.95 2.09 0.61
CA PRO A 153 18.14 3.53 0.76
C PRO A 153 17.67 4.29 -0.48
N ALA A 154 17.21 5.53 -0.30
CA ALA A 154 16.63 6.34 -1.36
C ALA A 154 17.59 6.55 -2.55
N GLU A 155 18.89 6.56 -2.29
CA GLU A 155 19.96 6.73 -3.28
C GLU A 155 20.10 5.52 -4.23
N GLN A 156 19.47 4.38 -3.91
CA GLN A 156 19.55 3.13 -4.66
C GLN A 156 18.23 2.73 -5.36
N LEU A 157 17.20 3.59 -5.31
CA LEU A 157 15.87 3.32 -5.86
C LEU A 157 15.74 3.64 -7.35
#